data_AF-A0A3N5MC54-F1
#
_entry.id   AF-A0A3N5MC54-F1
#
_cell.length_a   1.000
_cell.length_b   1.000
_cell.length_c   1.000
_cell.angle_alpha   90.00
_cell.angle_beta   90.00
_cell.angle_gamma   90.00
#
_symmetry.space_group_name_H-M   'P 1'
#
loop_
_entity.id
_entity.type
_entity.pdbx_description
1 polymer ?
#
loop_
_entity_poly.entity_id
_entity_poly.type
_entity_poly.pdbx_seq_one_letter_code
_entity_poly.pdbx_strand_id
1 'polypeptide(L)'
;MVIEDNYDNPVIKKTNLVDWYDRPKPWSALRGGQSPPKCLLLLVDDTVEQNEVSLIALLILNISSGTLLALLALPMLRSKIRPNLFYGFRVARTLEDPDLWYAVNKHFAVRMIFSGASIVLSSILLYFVPGISVDIYALACAAVFGVVFTAGLMQSFRYLKSLSTSQK
;
A
#
# COMPACT_ATOMS: atom_id res chain seq x y z
N MET A 1 -7.70 -4.84 54.10
CA MET A 1 -7.84 -5.34 52.71
C MET A 1 -6.43 -5.68 52.25
N VAL A 2 -6.08 -6.96 52.36
CA VAL A 2 -4.76 -7.51 52.00
C VAL A 2 -4.96 -8.21 50.65
N ILE A 3 -4.16 -7.87 49.65
CA ILE A 3 -4.11 -8.60 48.38
C ILE A 3 -2.74 -9.28 48.35
N GLU A 4 -2.76 -10.61 48.43
CA GLU A 4 -1.60 -11.48 48.20
C GLU A 4 -1.52 -11.78 46.70
N ASP A 5 -0.40 -11.40 46.06
CA ASP A 5 -0.09 -11.82 44.69
C ASP A 5 0.75 -13.10 44.71
N ASN A 6 0.15 -14.17 44.19
CA ASN A 6 0.70 -15.52 44.10
C ASN A 6 1.55 -15.65 42.82
N TYR A 7 2.88 -15.67 42.96
CA TYR A 7 3.84 -15.77 41.85
C TYR A 7 4.61 -17.10 41.94
N ASP A 8 3.98 -18.19 41.54
CA ASP A 8 4.65 -19.48 41.29
C ASP A 8 4.01 -20.17 40.08
N ASN A 9 4.62 -20.02 38.89
CA ASN A 9 4.37 -20.93 37.77
C ASN A 9 5.68 -21.26 37.02
N PRO A 10 6.25 -22.47 37.20
CA PRO A 10 7.54 -22.86 36.63
C PRO A 10 7.37 -23.65 35.32
N VAL A 11 7.05 -22.97 34.21
CA VAL A 11 6.98 -23.63 32.89
C VAL A 11 7.55 -22.77 31.76
N ILE A 12 8.83 -22.38 31.79
CA ILE A 12 9.61 -22.19 30.54
C ILE A 12 11.06 -22.65 30.76
N LYS A 13 11.40 -23.79 30.16
CA LYS A 13 12.75 -24.38 30.13
C LYS A 13 13.60 -23.70 29.06
N LYS A 14 14.82 -23.32 29.47
CA LYS A 14 16.09 -23.19 28.73
C LYS A 14 16.06 -23.42 27.20
N THR A 15 16.18 -22.33 26.45
CA THR A 15 16.83 -22.31 25.12
C THR A 15 18.06 -21.41 25.20
N ASN A 16 19.15 -21.86 24.58
CA ASN A 16 20.53 -21.39 24.80
C ASN A 16 20.71 -19.88 24.55
N LEU A 17 20.91 -19.16 25.65
CA LEU A 17 21.16 -17.71 25.76
C LEU A 17 22.68 -17.39 25.81
N VAL A 18 23.52 -18.21 25.18
CA VAL A 18 24.99 -18.10 25.32
C VAL A 18 25.65 -17.27 24.20
N ASP A 19 24.96 -16.98 23.09
CA ASP A 19 25.63 -16.43 21.91
C ASP A 19 25.49 -14.90 21.73
N TRP A 20 24.71 -14.22 22.58
CA TRP A 20 24.45 -12.76 22.45
C TRP A 20 25.35 -11.87 23.32
N TYR A 21 26.22 -12.46 24.15
CA TYR A 21 27.03 -11.70 25.11
C TYR A 21 28.35 -11.15 24.53
N ASP A 22 28.88 -11.77 23.47
CA ASP A 22 30.26 -11.51 23.04
C ASP A 22 30.44 -10.52 21.88
N ARG A 23 29.35 -9.90 21.38
CA ARG A 23 29.52 -8.76 20.47
C ARG A 23 29.83 -7.49 21.26
N PRO A 24 30.98 -6.81 21.01
CA PRO A 24 31.30 -5.57 21.70
C PRO A 24 30.23 -4.53 21.35
N LYS A 25 29.42 -4.18 22.35
CA LYS A 25 28.31 -3.26 22.18
C LYS A 25 28.84 -1.82 22.12
N PRO A 26 28.39 -0.99 21.17
CA PRO A 26 28.94 0.36 20.92
C PRO A 26 28.72 1.37 22.07
N TRP A 27 27.99 0.99 23.14
CA TRP A 27 27.72 1.85 24.29
C TRP A 27 28.89 1.97 25.28
N SER A 28 29.97 1.19 25.12
CA SER A 28 31.15 1.25 25.99
C SER A 28 31.90 2.59 25.96
N ALA A 29 31.60 3.48 24.99
CA ALA A 29 32.19 4.81 24.87
C ALA A 29 31.46 5.91 25.66
N LEU A 30 30.23 5.68 26.13
CA LEU A 30 29.46 6.69 26.87
C LEU A 30 29.72 6.54 28.38
N ARG A 31 30.75 7.24 28.85
CA ARG A 31 31.05 7.46 30.28
C ARG A 31 29.83 8.10 30.96
N GLY A 32 29.07 7.30 31.71
CA GLY A 32 27.93 7.79 32.47
C GLY A 32 26.93 6.75 32.99
N GLY A 33 27.26 5.45 33.04
CA GLY A 33 26.74 4.49 34.04
C GLY A 33 25.22 4.30 34.25
N GLN A 34 24.33 4.94 33.50
CA GLN A 34 22.90 4.70 33.57
C GLN A 34 22.48 3.85 32.37
N SER A 35 22.29 2.56 32.61
CA SER A 35 21.50 1.72 31.72
C SER A 35 20.15 2.42 31.48
N PRO A 36 19.63 2.47 30.24
CA PRO A 36 18.30 3.01 30.02
C PRO A 36 17.31 2.28 30.94
N PRO A 37 16.34 2.99 31.56
CA PRO A 37 15.36 2.34 32.40
C PRO A 37 14.67 1.25 31.58
N LYS A 38 14.46 0.07 32.18
CA LYS A 38 13.85 -1.09 31.49
C LYS A 38 12.55 -0.74 30.76
N CYS A 39 11.80 0.23 31.29
CA CYS A 39 10.58 0.78 30.69
C CYS A 39 10.80 1.36 29.28
N LEU A 40 11.93 2.03 29.03
CA LEU A 40 12.25 2.63 27.74
C LEU A 40 12.53 1.56 26.68
N LEU A 41 13.15 0.44 27.05
CA LEU A 41 13.40 -0.67 26.13
C LEU A 41 12.12 -1.39 25.73
N LEU A 42 11.18 -1.57 26.67
CA LEU A 42 9.87 -2.17 26.39
C LEU A 42 9.06 -1.29 25.40
N LEU A 43 9.03 0.02 25.63
CA LEU A 43 8.32 0.95 24.73
C LEU A 43 8.92 0.98 23.32
N VAL A 44 10.25 0.89 23.19
CA VAL A 44 10.90 0.81 21.88
C VAL A 44 10.53 -0.51 21.18
N ASP A 45 10.53 -1.64 21.88
CA ASP A 45 10.14 -2.94 21.34
C ASP A 45 8.68 -2.94 20.83
N ASP A 46 7.75 -2.39 21.65
CA ASP A 46 6.34 -2.24 21.29
C ASP A 46 6.16 -1.38 20.02
N THR A 47 6.93 -0.28 19.87
CA THR A 47 6.84 0.57 18.68
C THR A 47 7.39 -0.08 17.42
N VAL A 48 8.43 -0.90 17.54
CA VAL A 48 9.00 -1.64 16.40
C VAL A 48 8.02 -2.71 15.93
N GLU A 49 7.46 -3.50 16.85
CA GLU A 49 6.46 -4.53 16.52
C GLU A 49 5.22 -3.92 15.85
N GLN A 50 4.73 -2.78 16.36
CA GLN A 50 3.57 -2.10 15.80
C GLN A 50 3.80 -1.55 14.39
N ASN A 51 5.00 -1.06 14.09
CA ASN A 51 5.35 -0.55 12.76
C ASN A 51 5.42 -1.68 11.73
N GLU A 52 5.99 -2.83 12.09
CA GLU A 52 6.07 -4.01 11.22
C GLU A 52 4.68 -4.53 10.83
N VAL A 53 3.78 -4.68 11.82
CA VAL A 53 2.39 -5.10 11.57
C VAL A 53 1.67 -4.11 10.65
N SER A 54 1.86 -2.80 10.88
CA SER A 54 1.25 -1.75 10.07
C SER A 54 1.75 -1.76 8.62
N LEU A 55 3.05 -1.94 8.40
CA LEU A 55 3.64 -2.04 7.05
C LEU A 55 3.12 -3.27 6.30
N ILE A 56 3.07 -4.43 6.95
CA ILE A 56 2.53 -5.66 6.36
C ILE A 56 1.05 -5.48 6.00
N ALA A 57 0.25 -4.88 6.88
CA ALA A 57 -1.16 -4.61 6.63
C ALA A 57 -1.35 -3.68 5.41
N LEU A 58 -0.57 -2.60 5.31
CA LEU A 58 -0.61 -1.69 4.17
C LEU A 58 -0.14 -2.36 2.87
N LEU A 59 0.88 -3.22 2.93
CA LEU A 59 1.34 -4.00 1.78
C LEU A 59 0.22 -4.88 1.22
N ILE A 60 -0.42 -5.67 2.08
CA ILE A 60 -1.53 -6.55 1.69
C ILE A 60 -2.68 -5.73 1.12
N LEU A 61 -3.08 -4.67 1.82
CA LEU A 61 -4.16 -3.78 1.40
C LEU A 61 -3.90 -3.22 -0.01
N ASN A 62 -2.71 -2.65 -0.23
CA ASN A 62 -2.36 -2.08 -1.53
C ASN A 62 -2.29 -3.12 -2.65
N ILE A 63 -1.74 -4.31 -2.39
CA ILE A 63 -1.71 -5.38 -3.39
C ILE A 63 -3.15 -5.79 -3.75
N SER A 64 -4.01 -5.99 -2.75
CA SER A 64 -5.41 -6.33 -2.96
C SER A 64 -6.16 -5.24 -3.73
N SER A 65 -6.00 -3.96 -3.36
CA SER A 65 -6.62 -2.83 -4.03
C SER A 65 -6.14 -2.66 -5.48
N GLY A 66 -4.83 -2.72 -5.73
CA GLY A 66 -4.27 -2.61 -7.08
C GLY A 66 -4.70 -3.77 -7.99
N THR A 67 -4.73 -5.00 -7.44
CA THR A 67 -5.24 -6.18 -8.15
C THR A 67 -6.74 -6.04 -8.44
N LEU A 68 -7.55 -5.63 -7.47
CA LEU A 68 -8.97 -5.39 -7.65
C LEU A 68 -9.23 -4.36 -8.76
N LEU A 69 -8.49 -3.25 -8.75
CA LEU A 69 -8.60 -2.20 -9.77
C LEU A 69 -8.30 -2.74 -11.18
N ALA A 70 -7.24 -3.55 -11.32
CA ALA A 70 -6.88 -4.18 -12.58
C ALA A 70 -7.93 -5.22 -13.03
N LEU A 71 -8.47 -6.03 -12.10
CA LEU A 71 -9.53 -7.00 -12.41
C LEU A 71 -10.82 -6.33 -12.84
N LEU A 72 -11.21 -5.23 -12.20
CA LEU A 72 -12.35 -4.42 -12.62
C LEU A 72 -12.13 -3.83 -14.03
N ALA A 73 -10.91 -3.58 -14.47
CA ALA A 73 -10.69 -3.13 -15.85
C ALA A 73 -10.95 -4.23 -16.90
N LEU A 74 -10.90 -5.52 -16.54
CA LEU A 74 -10.96 -6.63 -17.51
C LEU A 74 -12.29 -6.79 -18.26
N PRO A 75 -13.48 -6.73 -17.60
CA PRO A 75 -14.76 -6.76 -18.33
C PRO A 75 -14.93 -5.58 -19.28
N MET A 76 -14.38 -4.42 -18.91
CA MET A 76 -14.41 -3.20 -19.69
C MET A 76 -13.51 -3.28 -20.93
N LEU A 77 -12.31 -3.85 -20.79
CA LEU A 77 -11.37 -4.09 -21.89
C LEU A 77 -11.94 -5.05 -22.94
N ARG A 78 -12.79 -6.00 -22.51
CA ARG A 78 -13.48 -6.97 -23.36
C ARG A 78 -14.82 -6.47 -23.93
N SER A 79 -15.17 -5.20 -23.72
CA SER A 79 -16.45 -4.63 -24.16
C SER A 79 -17.67 -5.45 -23.71
N LYS A 80 -17.60 -6.12 -22.55
CA LYS A 80 -18.66 -7.01 -22.06
C LYS A 80 -19.80 -6.25 -21.37
N ILE A 81 -19.53 -5.05 -20.89
CA ILE A 81 -20.46 -4.22 -20.13
C ILE A 81 -21.10 -3.21 -21.08
N ARG A 82 -22.43 -3.08 -21.02
CA ARG A 82 -23.17 -2.07 -21.78
C ARG A 82 -23.00 -0.67 -21.18
N PRO A 83 -23.15 0.42 -21.97
CA PRO A 83 -23.15 1.78 -21.46
C PRO A 83 -24.10 1.92 -20.26
N ASN A 84 -23.59 2.46 -19.16
CA ASN A 84 -24.35 2.61 -17.92
C ASN A 84 -23.83 3.78 -17.08
N LEU A 85 -24.61 4.17 -16.07
CA LEU A 85 -24.33 5.32 -15.22
C LEU A 85 -23.42 5.02 -14.03
N PHE A 86 -23.06 3.76 -13.76
CA PHE A 86 -22.32 3.35 -12.55
C PHE A 86 -20.88 2.90 -12.82
N TYR A 87 -20.52 2.67 -14.07
CA TYR A 87 -19.29 2.00 -14.44
C TYR A 87 -18.54 2.70 -15.57
N GLY A 88 -17.21 2.64 -15.51
CA GLY A 88 -16.33 3.19 -16.54
C GLY A 88 -16.24 4.72 -16.55
N PHE A 89 -15.61 5.23 -17.62
CA PHE A 89 -15.42 6.65 -17.92
C PHE A 89 -16.72 7.24 -18.45
N ARG A 90 -17.36 8.07 -17.63
CA ARG A 90 -18.73 8.56 -17.82
C ARG A 90 -18.74 10.05 -18.01
N VAL A 91 -18.88 10.46 -19.26
CA VAL A 91 -19.16 11.84 -19.67
C VAL A 91 -20.36 11.83 -20.61
N ALA A 92 -21.11 12.94 -20.68
CA ALA A 92 -22.37 13.01 -21.45
C ALA A 92 -22.25 12.39 -22.86
N ARG A 93 -21.19 12.74 -23.59
CA ARG A 93 -20.91 12.20 -24.93
C ARG A 93 -20.77 10.68 -24.99
N THR A 94 -20.10 10.07 -24.01
CA THR A 94 -19.96 8.60 -23.96
C THR A 94 -21.27 7.90 -23.60
N LEU A 95 -22.28 8.61 -23.09
CA LEU A 95 -23.58 8.01 -22.78
C LEU A 95 -24.56 8.14 -23.95
N GLU A 96 -24.37 9.13 -24.82
CA GLU A 96 -25.16 9.37 -26.03
C GLU A 96 -24.77 8.42 -27.18
N ASP A 97 -23.49 8.04 -27.25
CA ASP A 97 -22.94 7.19 -28.32
C ASP A 97 -22.30 5.90 -27.74
N PRO A 98 -22.93 4.72 -27.97
CA PRO A 98 -22.40 3.44 -27.51
C PRO A 98 -21.02 3.07 -28.09
N ASP A 99 -20.74 3.41 -29.34
CA ASP A 99 -19.46 3.07 -29.98
C ASP A 99 -18.32 3.91 -29.36
N LEU A 100 -18.61 5.20 -29.13
CA LEU A 100 -17.73 6.09 -28.38
C LEU A 100 -17.52 5.61 -26.94
N TRP A 101 -18.57 5.11 -26.29
CA TRP A 101 -18.49 4.52 -24.96
C TRP A 101 -17.45 3.40 -24.93
N TYR A 102 -17.56 2.42 -25.82
CA TYR A 102 -16.64 1.27 -25.84
C TYR A 102 -15.21 1.70 -26.18
N ALA A 103 -15.01 2.60 -27.15
CA ALA A 103 -13.69 3.05 -27.54
C ALA A 103 -12.95 3.74 -26.38
N VAL A 104 -13.60 4.67 -25.70
CA VAL A 104 -13.01 5.43 -24.58
C VAL A 104 -12.83 4.54 -23.36
N ASN A 105 -13.81 3.68 -23.05
CA ASN A 105 -13.72 2.78 -21.90
C ASN A 105 -12.66 1.70 -22.08
N LYS A 106 -12.42 1.21 -23.30
CA LYS A 106 -11.30 0.30 -23.59
C LYS A 106 -9.95 0.99 -23.33
N HIS A 107 -9.81 2.25 -23.75
CA HIS A 107 -8.61 3.04 -23.46
C HIS A 107 -8.43 3.26 -21.96
N PHE A 108 -9.50 3.67 -21.27
CA PHE A 108 -9.48 3.91 -19.82
C PHE A 108 -9.20 2.62 -19.03
N ALA A 109 -9.70 1.46 -19.48
CA ALA A 109 -9.43 0.16 -18.87
C ALA A 109 -7.92 -0.14 -18.84
N VAL A 110 -7.23 0.12 -19.95
CA VAL A 110 -5.77 -0.05 -20.01
C VAL A 110 -5.09 0.87 -18.98
N ARG A 111 -5.54 2.12 -18.85
CA ARG A 111 -5.00 3.08 -17.86
C ARG A 111 -5.27 2.64 -16.41
N MET A 112 -6.44 2.05 -16.14
CA MET A 112 -6.75 1.46 -14.83
C MET A 112 -5.83 0.29 -14.50
N ILE A 113 -5.52 -0.59 -15.47
CA ILE A 113 -4.57 -1.69 -15.27
C ILE A 113 -3.18 -1.15 -14.92
N PHE A 114 -2.68 -0.14 -15.66
CA PHE A 114 -1.40 0.50 -15.32
C PHE A 114 -1.41 1.15 -13.95
N SER A 115 -2.52 1.79 -13.56
CA SER A 115 -2.66 2.39 -12.24
C SER A 115 -2.64 1.33 -11.13
N GLY A 116 -3.38 0.23 -11.31
CA GLY A 116 -3.38 -0.90 -10.37
C GLY A 116 -2.01 -1.56 -10.25
N ALA A 117 -1.33 -1.78 -11.38
CA ALA A 117 0.04 -2.29 -11.41
C ALA A 117 1.02 -1.34 -10.69
N SER A 118 0.87 -0.02 -10.85
CA SER A 118 1.73 0.94 -10.17
C SER A 118 1.60 0.88 -8.64
N ILE A 119 0.39 0.69 -8.10
CA ILE A 119 0.16 0.49 -6.66
C ILE A 119 0.88 -0.77 -6.19
N VAL A 120 0.69 -1.89 -6.88
CA VAL A 120 1.29 -3.19 -6.52
C VAL A 120 2.82 -3.07 -6.53
N LEU A 121 3.38 -2.52 -7.60
CA LEU A 121 4.82 -2.37 -7.75
C LEU A 121 5.42 -1.42 -6.71
N SER A 122 4.82 -0.24 -6.49
CA SER A 122 5.33 0.69 -5.49
C SER A 122 5.30 0.09 -4.08
N SER A 123 4.22 -0.62 -3.75
CA SER A 123 4.03 -1.23 -2.43
C SER A 123 5.04 -2.33 -2.14
N ILE A 124 5.32 -3.18 -3.14
CA ILE A 124 6.34 -4.23 -3.03
C ILE A 124 7.73 -3.61 -2.92
N LEU A 125 8.08 -2.68 -3.81
CA LEU A 125 9.42 -2.09 -3.85
C LEU A 125 9.73 -1.29 -2.57
N LEU A 126 8.78 -0.50 -2.08
CA LEU A 126 8.98 0.32 -0.87
C LEU A 126 9.03 -0.51 0.41
N TYR A 127 8.41 -1.69 0.44
CA TYR A 127 8.44 -2.58 1.60
C TYR A 127 9.86 -3.08 1.91
N PHE A 128 10.69 -3.23 0.88
CA PHE A 128 12.09 -3.66 1.04
C PHE A 128 13.05 -2.51 1.39
N VAL A 129 12.55 -1.28 1.58
CA VAL A 129 13.38 -0.13 1.97
C VAL A 129 13.57 -0.14 3.50
N PRO A 130 14.79 -0.37 4.01
CA PRO A 130 15.02 -0.48 5.44
C PRO A 130 14.79 0.86 6.14
N GLY A 131 14.07 0.84 7.26
CA GLY A 131 13.81 2.02 8.09
C GLY A 131 12.80 3.01 7.51
N ILE A 132 12.01 2.60 6.50
CA ILE A 132 10.91 3.43 6.01
C ILE A 132 9.81 3.54 7.07
N SER A 133 9.42 4.77 7.42
CA SER A 133 8.27 4.98 8.30
C SER A 133 6.96 4.63 7.59
N VAL A 134 5.96 4.18 8.36
CA VAL A 134 4.62 3.85 7.87
C VAL A 134 4.00 5.00 7.09
N ASP A 135 4.14 6.24 7.58
CA ASP A 135 3.58 7.43 6.93
C ASP A 135 4.21 7.69 5.56
N ILE A 136 5.55 7.62 5.47
CA ILE A 136 6.28 7.81 4.21
C ILE A 136 5.91 6.70 3.22
N TYR A 137 5.81 5.45 3.68
CA TYR A 137 5.38 4.33 2.85
C TYR A 137 3.99 4.57 2.25
N ALA A 138 3.01 4.93 3.09
CA ALA A 138 1.64 5.20 2.67
C ALA A 138 1.56 6.38 1.69
N LEU A 139 2.22 7.50 2.01
CA LEU A 139 2.26 8.69 1.17
C LEU A 139 2.94 8.42 -0.17
N ALA A 140 4.05 7.69 -0.19
CA ALA A 140 4.76 7.37 -1.43
C ALA A 140 3.92 6.46 -2.35
N CYS A 141 3.28 5.42 -1.80
CA CYS A 141 2.35 4.58 -2.57
C CYS A 141 1.18 5.39 -3.14
N ALA A 142 0.56 6.24 -2.31
CA ALA A 142 -0.54 7.10 -2.71
C ALA A 142 -0.13 8.12 -3.78
N ALA A 143 1.07 8.71 -3.67
CA ALA A 143 1.59 9.66 -4.63
C ALA A 143 1.86 9.01 -5.99
N VAL A 144 2.52 7.85 -6.02
CA VAL A 144 2.77 7.09 -7.26
C VAL A 144 1.45 6.76 -7.96
N PHE A 145 0.50 6.19 -7.22
CA PHE A 145 -0.83 5.89 -7.75
C PHE A 145 -1.54 7.14 -8.27
N GLY A 146 -1.57 8.22 -7.46
CA GLY A 146 -2.25 9.46 -7.80
C GLY A 146 -1.71 10.08 -9.08
N VAL A 147 -0.39 10.09 -9.27
CA VAL A 147 0.25 10.58 -10.50
C VAL A 147 -0.14 9.71 -11.70
N VAL A 148 0.01 8.39 -11.61
CA VAL A 148 -0.28 7.47 -12.72
C VAL A 148 -1.77 7.50 -13.09
N PHE A 149 -2.65 7.50 -12.10
CA PHE A 149 -4.09 7.52 -12.30
C PHE A 149 -4.56 8.85 -12.89
N THR A 150 -4.06 9.99 -12.38
CA THR A 150 -4.40 11.32 -12.90
C THR A 150 -3.92 11.48 -14.33
N ALA A 151 -2.69 11.04 -14.64
CA ALA A 151 -2.18 11.01 -16.00
C ALA A 151 -3.06 10.14 -16.91
N GLY A 152 -3.50 8.97 -16.43
CA GLY A 152 -4.44 8.09 -17.13
C GLY A 152 -5.79 8.74 -17.42
N LEU A 153 -6.36 9.47 -16.45
CA LEU A 153 -7.59 10.24 -16.64
C LEU A 153 -7.41 11.34 -17.69
N MET A 154 -6.33 12.13 -17.58
CA MET A 154 -6.02 13.18 -18.56
C MET A 154 -5.84 12.60 -19.97
N GLN A 155 -5.18 11.45 -20.10
CA GLN A 155 -5.04 10.73 -21.37
C GLN A 155 -6.40 10.30 -21.93
N SER A 156 -7.31 9.79 -21.10
CA SER A 156 -8.68 9.45 -21.52
C SER A 156 -9.49 10.66 -21.99
N PHE A 157 -9.39 11.81 -21.32
CA PHE A 157 -10.04 13.05 -21.79
C PHE A 157 -9.47 13.53 -23.13
N ARG A 158 -8.14 13.47 -23.31
CA ARG A 158 -7.48 13.82 -24.57
C ARG A 158 -7.88 12.87 -25.69
N TYR A 159 -7.97 11.57 -25.40
CA TYR A 159 -8.40 10.54 -26.35
C TYR A 159 -9.86 10.74 -26.79
N LEU A 160 -10.76 11.04 -25.86
CA LEU A 160 -12.14 11.43 -26.19
C LEU A 160 -12.18 12.65 -27.13
N LYS A 161 -11.38 13.68 -26.83
CA LYS A 161 -11.33 14.89 -27.66
C LYS A 161 -10.83 14.59 -29.08
N SER A 162 -9.81 13.74 -29.23
CA SER A 162 -9.31 13.36 -30.57
C SER A 162 -10.38 12.62 -31.38
N LEU A 163 -11.13 11.69 -30.77
CA LEU A 163 -12.22 10.99 -31.45
C LEU A 163 -13.33 11.95 -31.91
N SER A 164 -13.69 12.93 -31.08
CA SER A 164 -14.72 13.91 -31.45
C SER A 164 -14.31 14.86 -32.59
N THR A 165 -13.01 15.04 -32.82
CA THR A 165 -12.52 15.91 -33.91
C THR A 165 -12.56 15.19 -35.24
N SER A 166 -12.31 13.87 -35.27
CA SER A 166 -12.35 13.06 -36.49
C SER A 166 -13.75 12.76 -37.02
N GLN A 167 -14.81 13.04 -36.24
CA GLN A 167 -16.21 12.82 -36.62
C GLN A 167 -16.90 14.08 -37.18
N LYS A 168 -16.21 15.22 -37.22
CA LYS A 168 -16.65 16.46 -37.89
C LYS A 168 -16.10 16.52 -39.30
#